data_AF-A0A1H7D0R2-F1
#
_entry.id   AF-A0A1H7D0R2-F1
#
_cell.length_a   1.000
_cell.length_b   1.000
_cell.length_c   1.000
_cell.angle_alpha   90.00
_cell.angle_beta   90.00
_cell.angle_gamma   90.00
#
_symmetry.space_group_name_H-M   'P 1'
#
loop_
_entity.id
_entity.type
_entity.pdbx_description
1 polymer ?
#
loop_
_entity_poly.entity_id
_entity_poly.type
_entity_poly.pdbx_seq_one_letter_code
_entity_poly.pdbx_strand_id
1 'polypeptide(L)'
;LFATVTVTDGDDDVDTAQVDIGSRVSFQDDGPLAITPESGSITNAAGETTSGLLDSSTTPPPFAFNFGSDGAGAGAYGGLVFTGMNDEELIDGAALEDADGNALFSNTVAITLSGFGTNVLTASAGATTVFTMTLDSSTGQYTMEMFAKIDDGSFDFDNFATAGAGNFTWVGVAGDEAPDKDLLVTGGIVGVDQVNNDSDDLAIGNQWIDAAKLDSRDNFTPAEIIRLDFVNLGIDANTGSRTLATIDDTLAPDPVTHYDVNNAGFTIMQTQAGRPVDVRISAIDETSDISGTDIAADLTTSPEEIDQIVQVTIITNSLTDPDGETYFREDGNNTWVTWLENDVIVHNLEGATPNLPNLRDRIFVSTEDGFNRLEISNAEAVNSGDAFAIGDVEVGAAGQDIDLAFNSEIVDGDGDANSIGLIGITLNPEAIVG
;
A
#
# COMPACT_ATOMS: atom_id res chain seq x y z
N LEU A 1 17.47 -4.57 -58.59
CA LEU A 1 18.91 -4.59 -58.24
C LEU A 1 19.67 -5.12 -59.46
N PHE A 2 20.75 -4.47 -59.89
CA PHE A 2 21.52 -4.91 -61.07
C PHE A 2 22.97 -5.17 -60.66
N ALA A 3 23.55 -6.27 -61.13
CA ALA A 3 25.00 -6.50 -61.07
C ALA A 3 25.63 -5.99 -62.36
N THR A 4 26.76 -5.30 -62.25
CA THR A 4 27.60 -4.94 -63.41
C THR A 4 28.67 -6.00 -63.57
N VAL A 5 28.61 -6.75 -64.67
CA VAL A 5 29.65 -7.69 -65.06
C VAL A 5 30.63 -6.95 -65.95
N THR A 6 31.89 -6.94 -65.53
CA THR A 6 32.99 -6.30 -66.27
C THR A 6 33.87 -7.38 -66.86
N VAL A 7 34.19 -7.27 -68.14
CA VAL A 7 35.18 -8.13 -68.80
C VAL A 7 36.33 -7.25 -69.24
N THR A 8 37.54 -7.62 -68.83
CA THR A 8 38.78 -6.96 -69.22
C THR A 8 39.62 -7.95 -70.00
N ASP A 9 40.10 -7.57 -71.19
CA ASP A 9 40.96 -8.44 -72.00
C ASP A 9 42.46 -8.16 -71.78
N GLY A 10 43.31 -8.76 -72.62
CA GLY A 10 44.75 -8.85 -72.39
C GLY A 10 45.53 -7.54 -72.57
N ASP A 11 44.91 -6.50 -73.14
CA ASP A 11 45.46 -5.16 -73.29
C ASP A 11 44.68 -4.10 -72.50
N ASP A 12 43.97 -4.54 -71.47
CA ASP A 12 43.25 -3.71 -70.49
C ASP A 12 42.03 -2.96 -71.06
N ASP A 13 41.50 -3.35 -72.23
CA ASP A 13 40.22 -2.86 -72.72
C ASP A 13 39.07 -3.43 -71.88
N VAL A 14 38.07 -2.60 -71.59
CA VAL A 14 36.99 -2.94 -70.66
C VAL A 14 35.62 -2.83 -71.34
N ASP A 15 34.83 -3.90 -71.25
CA ASP A 15 33.40 -3.88 -71.58
C ASP A 15 32.56 -4.23 -70.34
N THR A 16 31.35 -3.67 -70.26
CA THR A 16 30.45 -3.87 -69.11
C THR A 16 29.03 -4.21 -69.56
N ALA A 17 28.40 -5.14 -68.84
CA ALA A 17 27.00 -5.50 -69.03
C ALA A 17 26.26 -5.48 -67.69
N GLN A 18 25.01 -5.01 -67.70
CA GLN A 18 24.14 -5.07 -66.54
C GLN A 18 23.29 -6.34 -66.59
N VAL A 19 23.23 -7.06 -65.48
CA VAL A 19 22.37 -8.23 -65.28
C VAL A 19 21.38 -7.93 -64.17
N ASP A 20 20.09 -8.12 -64.45
CA ASP A 20 19.06 -8.02 -63.42
C ASP A 20 19.21 -9.17 -62.43
N ILE A 21 19.42 -8.81 -61.17
CA ILE A 21 19.50 -9.73 -60.03
C ILE A 21 18.42 -9.42 -58.99
N GLY A 22 17.49 -8.51 -59.29
CA GLY A 22 16.48 -8.05 -58.35
C GLY A 22 15.53 -9.13 -57.84
N SER A 23 15.35 -10.21 -58.60
CA SER A 23 14.55 -11.38 -58.15
C SER A 23 15.39 -12.51 -57.54
N ARG A 24 16.72 -12.34 -57.46
CA ARG A 24 17.68 -13.36 -57.01
C ARG A 24 18.39 -12.97 -55.71
N VAL A 25 18.25 -11.73 -55.29
CA VAL A 25 18.81 -11.18 -54.06
C VAL A 25 17.65 -10.54 -53.30
N SER A 26 17.36 -11.05 -52.10
CA SER A 26 16.50 -10.38 -51.13
C SER A 26 17.36 -9.88 -49.98
N PHE A 27 16.94 -8.77 -49.38
CA PHE A 27 17.43 -8.34 -48.07
C PHE A 27 16.40 -8.83 -47.07
N GLN A 28 16.85 -9.66 -46.13
CA GLN A 28 16.05 -10.20 -45.03
C GLN A 28 16.22 -9.29 -43.81
N ASP A 29 16.37 -7.99 -44.04
CA ASP A 29 16.46 -6.97 -42.99
C ASP A 29 15.06 -6.85 -42.40
N ASP A 30 14.77 -7.71 -41.43
CA ASP A 30 13.51 -7.83 -40.71
C ASP A 30 13.73 -7.48 -39.24
N GLY A 31 13.51 -6.21 -38.91
CA GLY A 31 13.59 -5.74 -37.54
C GLY A 31 12.68 -6.49 -36.55
N PRO A 32 12.87 -6.27 -35.24
CA PRO A 32 12.21 -7.05 -34.21
C PRO A 32 10.68 -6.96 -34.25
N LEU A 33 10.02 -8.04 -33.87
CA LEU A 33 8.56 -8.08 -33.78
C LEU A 33 8.08 -7.23 -32.59
N ALA A 34 6.96 -6.53 -32.79
CA ALA A 34 6.27 -5.86 -31.69
C ALA A 34 5.64 -6.92 -30.77
N ILE A 35 5.99 -6.85 -29.48
CA ILE A 35 5.51 -7.77 -28.45
C ILE A 35 4.84 -7.01 -27.30
N THR A 36 3.93 -7.69 -26.60
CA THR A 36 3.19 -7.13 -25.47
C THR A 36 3.40 -8.03 -24.25
N PRO A 37 4.06 -7.51 -23.20
CA PRO A 37 4.29 -8.27 -21.98
C PRO A 37 3.00 -8.65 -21.26
N GLU A 38 3.06 -9.77 -20.54
CA GLU A 38 2.12 -10.14 -19.50
C GLU A 38 2.30 -9.22 -18.29
N SER A 39 1.21 -8.66 -17.77
CA SER A 39 1.26 -7.89 -16.51
C SER A 39 1.56 -8.79 -15.32
N GLY A 40 2.39 -8.31 -14.40
CA GLY A 40 2.73 -8.99 -13.16
C GLY A 40 1.94 -8.43 -11.99
N SER A 41 1.79 -9.26 -10.96
CA SER A 41 1.24 -8.85 -9.67
C SER A 41 2.08 -9.51 -8.57
N ILE A 42 2.38 -8.77 -7.51
CA ILE A 42 3.28 -9.17 -6.42
C ILE A 42 2.90 -8.44 -5.15
N THR A 43 3.14 -9.02 -3.97
CA THR A 43 2.95 -8.33 -2.70
C THR A 43 4.08 -7.30 -2.47
N ASN A 44 3.75 -6.13 -1.95
CA ASN A 44 4.65 -5.01 -1.67
C ASN A 44 5.47 -5.27 -0.39
N ALA A 45 6.25 -6.35 -0.39
CA ALA A 45 6.96 -6.85 0.78
C ALA A 45 8.36 -7.36 0.40
N ALA A 46 9.28 -7.36 1.36
CA ALA A 46 10.61 -7.92 1.16
C ALA A 46 10.57 -9.45 1.02
N GLY A 47 11.31 -10.00 0.05
CA GLY A 47 11.40 -11.45 -0.19
C GLY A 47 10.39 -11.99 -1.20
N GLU A 48 9.53 -11.14 -1.73
CA GLU A 48 8.54 -11.50 -2.74
C GLU A 48 9.15 -11.56 -4.15
N THR A 49 8.56 -12.38 -5.03
CA THR A 49 9.02 -12.54 -6.41
C THR A 49 7.87 -12.81 -7.36
N THR A 50 7.88 -12.14 -8.51
CA THR A 50 6.94 -12.39 -9.61
C THR A 50 7.67 -12.49 -10.94
N SER A 51 7.07 -13.19 -11.90
CA SER A 51 7.64 -13.35 -13.23
C SER A 51 6.54 -13.48 -14.28
N GLY A 52 6.76 -12.92 -15.46
CA GLY A 52 5.84 -13.00 -16.58
C GLY A 52 6.56 -13.11 -17.91
N LEU A 53 5.81 -13.40 -18.98
CA LEU A 53 6.37 -13.46 -20.33
C LEU A 53 6.29 -12.09 -21.01
N LEU A 54 7.37 -11.67 -21.66
CA LEU A 54 7.41 -10.49 -22.54
C LEU A 54 6.59 -10.70 -23.82
N ASP A 55 6.43 -11.97 -24.22
CA ASP A 55 5.57 -12.38 -25.32
C ASP A 55 4.84 -13.67 -24.93
N SER A 56 3.53 -13.55 -24.66
CA SER A 56 2.66 -14.70 -24.41
C SER A 56 2.15 -15.35 -25.71
N SER A 57 2.43 -14.75 -26.87
CA SER A 57 2.10 -15.32 -28.17
C SER A 57 2.87 -16.60 -28.40
N THR A 58 2.17 -17.64 -28.83
CA THR A 58 2.82 -18.88 -29.30
C THR A 58 3.20 -18.80 -30.79
N THR A 59 3.01 -17.64 -31.42
CA THR A 59 3.27 -17.41 -32.84
C THR A 59 3.96 -16.06 -33.05
N PRO A 60 5.27 -16.05 -33.39
CA PRO A 60 6.12 -17.20 -33.70
C PRO A 60 6.70 -17.92 -32.44
N PRO A 61 6.85 -19.26 -32.44
CA PRO A 61 7.56 -19.97 -31.38
C PRO A 61 8.99 -20.35 -31.78
N PRO A 62 10.03 -20.34 -30.91
CA PRO A 62 10.28 -19.64 -29.62
C PRO A 62 10.49 -18.11 -29.66
N PHE A 63 10.60 -17.47 -28.48
CA PHE A 63 10.91 -16.03 -28.29
C PHE A 63 12.09 -15.52 -29.13
N ALA A 64 13.08 -16.38 -29.42
CA ALA A 64 14.21 -16.04 -30.29
C ALA A 64 13.79 -15.54 -31.70
N PHE A 65 12.58 -15.87 -32.17
CA PHE A 65 12.04 -15.35 -33.43
C PHE A 65 11.56 -13.90 -33.36
N ASN A 66 11.42 -13.33 -32.15
CA ASN A 66 11.07 -11.92 -31.99
C ASN A 66 12.22 -10.99 -32.40
N PHE A 67 13.45 -11.51 -32.45
CA PHE A 67 14.62 -10.83 -32.99
C PHE A 67 14.81 -11.01 -34.51
N GLY A 68 13.76 -11.34 -35.27
CA GLY A 68 13.90 -11.46 -36.73
C GLY A 68 14.84 -12.58 -37.21
N SER A 69 15.32 -12.44 -38.44
CA SER A 69 16.19 -13.41 -39.14
C SER A 69 17.67 -13.25 -38.82
N ASP A 70 18.06 -12.09 -38.32
CA ASP A 70 19.41 -11.74 -37.89
C ASP A 70 19.68 -12.16 -36.43
N GLY A 71 18.61 -12.38 -35.65
CA GLY A 71 18.67 -12.95 -34.32
C GLY A 71 19.04 -11.92 -33.27
N ALA A 72 19.25 -12.33 -32.02
CA ALA A 72 19.48 -11.38 -30.93
C ALA A 72 20.72 -10.50 -31.13
N GLY A 73 20.60 -9.23 -30.75
CA GLY A 73 21.66 -8.24 -30.85
C GLY A 73 22.98 -8.65 -30.22
N ALA A 74 24.07 -8.32 -30.93
CA ALA A 74 25.43 -8.53 -30.46
C ALA A 74 25.75 -7.58 -29.30
N GLY A 75 25.57 -8.04 -28.05
CA GLY A 75 25.82 -7.25 -26.85
C GLY A 75 25.82 -8.10 -25.57
N ALA A 76 26.15 -7.49 -24.43
CA ALA A 76 26.20 -8.19 -23.14
C ALA A 76 24.81 -8.67 -22.64
N TYR A 77 23.74 -8.11 -23.19
CA TYR A 77 22.36 -8.23 -22.68
C TYR A 77 21.41 -8.97 -23.63
N GLY A 78 21.94 -9.56 -24.72
CA GLY A 78 21.16 -10.39 -25.63
C GLY A 78 20.00 -9.66 -26.32
N GLY A 79 20.14 -8.36 -26.56
CA GLY A 79 19.16 -7.56 -27.29
C GLY A 79 17.92 -7.16 -26.48
N LEU A 80 17.87 -7.41 -25.16
CA LEU A 80 16.78 -6.90 -24.30
C LEU A 80 17.33 -5.90 -23.30
N VAL A 81 16.74 -4.71 -23.24
CA VAL A 81 17.15 -3.67 -22.31
C VAL A 81 15.96 -2.90 -21.76
N PHE A 82 16.08 -2.42 -20.52
CA PHE A 82 15.19 -1.39 -19.99
C PHE A 82 15.58 -0.02 -20.56
N THR A 83 14.60 0.79 -20.94
CA THR A 83 14.84 2.12 -21.53
C THR A 83 14.19 3.25 -20.75
N GLY A 84 13.25 2.94 -19.85
CA GLY A 84 12.55 3.98 -19.08
C GLY A 84 11.30 3.45 -18.37
N MET A 85 10.34 4.33 -18.15
CA MET A 85 9.05 4.02 -17.52
C MET A 85 7.95 4.93 -18.04
N ASN A 86 6.67 4.52 -17.89
CA ASN A 86 5.50 5.33 -18.24
C ASN A 86 5.57 5.97 -19.64
N ASP A 87 6.04 5.22 -20.66
CA ASP A 87 6.27 5.70 -22.03
C ASP A 87 7.32 6.83 -22.18
N GLU A 88 8.13 7.11 -21.15
CA GLU A 88 9.26 8.05 -21.19
C GLU A 88 10.63 7.34 -21.13
N GLU A 89 11.57 7.74 -21.98
CA GLU A 89 12.97 7.29 -21.91
C GLU A 89 13.68 7.95 -20.73
N LEU A 90 14.35 7.16 -19.90
CA LEU A 90 15.02 7.63 -18.70
C LEU A 90 16.51 7.30 -18.69
N ILE A 91 17.22 7.96 -17.78
CA ILE A 91 18.64 7.74 -17.49
C ILE A 91 18.83 7.36 -16.03
N ASP A 92 19.97 6.74 -15.72
CA ASP A 92 20.31 6.35 -14.35
C ASP A 92 20.23 7.55 -13.38
N GLY A 93 19.59 7.31 -12.24
CA GLY A 93 19.32 8.30 -11.22
C GLY A 93 17.94 8.98 -11.33
N ALA A 94 17.12 8.60 -12.31
CA ALA A 94 15.71 9.02 -12.36
C ALA A 94 14.94 8.50 -11.12
N ALA A 95 13.93 9.25 -10.68
CA ALA A 95 13.03 8.81 -9.62
C ALA A 95 12.19 7.63 -10.10
N LEU A 96 11.85 6.72 -9.19
CA LEU A 96 10.74 5.80 -9.41
C LEU A 96 9.43 6.56 -9.18
N GLU A 97 8.52 6.44 -10.14
CA GLU A 97 7.17 7.00 -10.09
C GLU A 97 6.12 5.88 -10.27
N ASP A 98 4.91 6.09 -9.74
CA ASP A 98 3.75 5.26 -10.10
C ASP A 98 3.27 5.57 -11.53
N ALA A 99 2.25 4.84 -12.01
CA ALA A 99 1.67 5.04 -13.33
C ALA A 99 1.04 6.43 -13.54
N ASP A 100 0.72 7.16 -12.46
CA ASP A 100 0.18 8.52 -12.48
C ASP A 100 1.28 9.61 -12.43
N GLY A 101 2.55 9.22 -12.25
CA GLY A 101 3.71 10.11 -12.20
C GLY A 101 4.06 10.65 -10.80
N ASN A 102 3.55 10.03 -9.73
CA ASN A 102 3.91 10.40 -8.37
C ASN A 102 5.20 9.69 -7.95
N ALA A 103 6.17 10.44 -7.42
CA ALA A 103 7.43 9.87 -6.94
C ALA A 103 7.22 8.96 -5.72
N LEU A 104 7.88 7.81 -5.73
CA LEU A 104 7.77 6.77 -4.72
C LEU A 104 8.97 6.74 -3.76
N PHE A 105 8.71 6.32 -2.53
CA PHE A 105 9.67 6.32 -1.42
C PHE A 105 9.75 4.92 -0.80
N SER A 106 10.81 4.65 -0.06
CA SER A 106 10.90 3.49 0.83
C SER A 106 11.53 3.96 2.14
N ASN A 107 10.83 3.76 3.26
CA ASN A 107 11.20 4.30 4.56
C ASN A 107 11.50 5.81 4.49
N THR A 108 10.64 6.59 3.84
CA THR A 108 10.76 8.05 3.63
C THR A 108 11.93 8.50 2.76
N VAL A 109 12.70 7.56 2.18
CA VAL A 109 13.82 7.87 1.28
C VAL A 109 13.38 7.67 -0.17
N ALA A 110 13.58 8.69 -1.00
CA ALA A 110 13.22 8.65 -2.42
C ALA A 110 13.90 7.48 -3.14
N ILE A 111 13.12 6.74 -3.93
CA ILE A 111 13.63 5.62 -4.73
C ILE A 111 14.16 6.16 -6.06
N THR A 112 15.35 5.71 -6.45
CA THR A 112 15.95 6.01 -7.76
C THR A 112 16.23 4.75 -8.55
N LEU A 113 16.13 4.86 -9.87
CA LEU A 113 16.33 3.76 -10.83
C LEU A 113 17.73 3.81 -11.44
N SER A 114 18.31 2.64 -11.69
CA SER A 114 19.56 2.49 -12.41
C SER A 114 19.57 1.19 -13.22
N GLY A 115 20.36 1.15 -14.29
CA GLY A 115 20.47 0.00 -15.19
C GLY A 115 19.73 0.18 -16.52
N PHE A 116 19.35 1.41 -16.87
CA PHE A 116 18.83 1.70 -18.20
C PHE A 116 19.91 1.41 -19.27
N GLY A 117 19.50 0.83 -20.39
CA GLY A 117 20.41 0.27 -21.40
C GLY A 117 20.98 -1.10 -21.06
N THR A 118 20.48 -1.76 -20.00
CA THR A 118 20.87 -3.13 -19.61
C THR A 118 19.65 -4.02 -19.39
N ASN A 119 19.85 -5.33 -19.25
CA ASN A 119 18.77 -6.27 -18.94
C ASN A 119 18.40 -6.32 -17.45
N VAL A 120 19.03 -5.50 -16.60
CA VAL A 120 18.76 -5.47 -15.15
C VAL A 120 18.45 -4.05 -14.73
N LEU A 121 17.24 -3.81 -14.22
CA LEU A 121 16.87 -2.56 -13.57
C LEU A 121 16.98 -2.73 -12.06
N THR A 122 17.55 -1.76 -11.36
CA THR A 122 17.67 -1.74 -9.91
C THR A 122 17.06 -0.47 -9.35
N ALA A 123 16.07 -0.62 -8.47
CA ALA A 123 15.50 0.46 -7.68
C ALA A 123 16.20 0.53 -6.32
N SER A 124 16.59 1.72 -5.88
CA SER A 124 17.31 1.91 -4.61
C SER A 124 16.88 3.17 -3.87
N ALA A 125 16.65 3.01 -2.58
CA ALA A 125 16.43 4.08 -1.60
C ALA A 125 17.73 4.30 -0.82
N GLY A 126 18.50 5.30 -1.22
CA GLY A 126 19.85 5.53 -0.69
C GLY A 126 20.79 4.35 -0.97
N ALA A 127 21.22 3.64 0.08
CA ALA A 127 22.10 2.47 -0.04
C ALA A 127 21.34 1.13 -0.05
N THR A 128 20.02 1.16 0.14
CA THR A 128 19.18 -0.03 0.21
C THR A 128 18.57 -0.31 -1.15
N THR A 129 18.76 -1.52 -1.67
CA THR A 129 18.02 -2.00 -2.84
C THR A 129 16.58 -2.28 -2.44
N VAL A 130 15.63 -1.74 -3.21
CA VAL A 130 14.18 -1.92 -2.98
C VAL A 130 13.67 -3.08 -3.80
N PHE A 131 13.99 -3.11 -5.10
CA PHE A 131 13.74 -4.24 -5.98
C PHE A 131 14.76 -4.32 -7.10
N THR A 132 14.84 -5.49 -7.73
CA THR A 132 15.48 -5.65 -9.04
C THR A 132 14.52 -6.26 -10.04
N MET A 133 14.59 -5.81 -11.30
CA MET A 133 13.95 -6.48 -12.42
C MET A 133 14.99 -7.00 -13.39
N THR A 134 14.79 -8.20 -13.92
CA THR A 134 15.70 -8.83 -14.89
C THR A 134 14.92 -9.29 -16.13
N LEU A 135 15.48 -9.06 -17.31
CA LEU A 135 15.01 -9.59 -18.59
C LEU A 135 15.89 -10.78 -19.03
N ASP A 136 15.27 -11.88 -19.43
CA ASP A 136 15.92 -13.06 -19.98
C ASP A 136 15.66 -13.16 -21.49
N SER A 137 16.67 -12.85 -22.29
CA SER A 137 16.60 -12.88 -23.76
C SER A 137 16.48 -14.28 -24.35
N SER A 138 16.74 -15.34 -23.57
CA SER A 138 16.66 -16.71 -24.04
C SER A 138 15.26 -17.30 -23.92
N THR A 139 14.53 -16.91 -22.88
CA THR A 139 13.17 -17.40 -22.59
C THR A 139 12.09 -16.38 -22.91
N GLY A 140 12.44 -15.09 -22.96
CA GLY A 140 11.46 -14.00 -23.03
C GLY A 140 10.75 -13.76 -21.71
N GLN A 141 11.33 -14.16 -20.58
CA GLN A 141 10.77 -13.94 -19.25
C GLN A 141 11.34 -12.65 -18.63
N TYR A 142 10.50 -11.90 -17.93
CA TYR A 142 10.96 -10.94 -16.94
C TYR A 142 10.74 -11.50 -15.53
N THR A 143 11.57 -11.08 -14.59
CA THR A 143 11.44 -11.40 -13.16
C THR A 143 11.63 -10.14 -12.35
N MET A 144 10.77 -9.91 -11.35
CA MET A 144 10.93 -8.87 -10.34
C MET A 144 11.10 -9.51 -8.95
N GLU A 145 12.13 -9.09 -8.23
CA GLU A 145 12.44 -9.53 -6.87
C GLU A 145 12.40 -8.31 -5.94
N MET A 146 11.59 -8.38 -4.88
CA MET A 146 11.44 -7.32 -3.87
C MET A 146 12.39 -7.58 -2.69
N PHE A 147 13.06 -6.53 -2.23
CA PHE A 147 14.01 -6.54 -1.10
C PHE A 147 13.60 -5.59 0.02
N ALA A 148 12.73 -4.62 -0.26
CA ALA A 148 12.09 -3.74 0.72
C ALA A 148 10.71 -3.32 0.22
N LYS A 149 9.83 -2.94 1.16
CA LYS A 149 8.52 -2.33 0.86
C LYS A 149 8.72 -0.93 0.24
N ILE A 150 7.85 -0.59 -0.71
CA ILE A 150 7.65 0.78 -1.19
C ILE A 150 6.57 1.43 -0.32
N ASP A 151 6.81 2.66 0.12
CA ASP A 151 5.84 3.45 0.88
C ASP A 151 4.61 3.68 -0.01
N ASP A 152 3.49 3.08 0.38
CA ASP A 152 2.18 3.18 -0.28
C ASP A 152 1.30 4.25 0.38
N GLY A 153 1.83 4.98 1.36
CA GLY A 153 1.07 5.90 2.20
C GLY A 153 0.43 5.23 3.42
N SER A 154 0.66 3.92 3.63
CA SER A 154 0.31 3.27 4.89
C SER A 154 1.33 3.60 6.00
N PHE A 155 0.84 3.71 7.23
CA PHE A 155 1.63 3.79 8.45
C PHE A 155 0.79 3.31 9.62
N ASP A 156 1.44 2.84 10.69
CA ASP A 156 0.73 2.32 11.86
C ASP A 156 1.08 3.05 13.17
N PHE A 157 0.27 2.75 14.16
CA PHE A 157 0.42 3.12 15.56
C PHE A 157 0.22 1.84 16.37
N ASP A 158 1.25 0.99 16.42
CA ASP A 158 1.21 -0.29 17.13
C ASP A 158 1.87 -0.24 18.54
N ASN A 159 2.66 0.80 18.80
CA ASN A 159 3.59 0.85 19.93
C ASN A 159 2.97 1.41 21.22
N PHE A 160 1.79 0.92 21.61
CA PHE A 160 1.08 1.36 22.83
C PHE A 160 1.84 1.01 24.12
N ALA A 161 2.68 -0.02 24.09
CA ALA A 161 3.44 -0.48 25.26
C ALA A 161 4.35 0.60 25.85
N THR A 162 4.93 1.46 25.01
CA THR A 162 5.85 2.52 25.44
C THR A 162 5.14 3.71 26.09
N ALA A 163 3.84 3.90 25.85
CA ALA A 163 3.01 4.86 26.57
C ALA A 163 2.71 4.44 28.03
N GLY A 164 2.98 3.18 28.38
CA GLY A 164 2.86 2.59 29.70
C GLY A 164 1.44 2.18 30.09
N ALA A 165 1.32 1.09 30.88
CA ALA A 165 0.02 0.55 31.26
C ALA A 165 -0.73 1.40 32.31
N GLY A 166 -2.06 1.51 32.14
CA GLY A 166 -2.98 2.07 33.12
C GLY A 166 -4.17 2.82 32.50
N ASN A 167 -4.97 3.42 33.37
CA ASN A 167 -6.05 4.31 32.96
C ASN A 167 -5.56 5.76 32.83
N PHE A 168 -5.70 6.34 31.65
CA PHE A 168 -5.27 7.69 31.30
C PHE A 168 -6.47 8.53 30.85
N THR A 169 -6.35 9.84 30.95
CA THR A 169 -7.28 10.77 30.31
C THR A 169 -7.12 10.76 28.80
N TRP A 170 -5.88 10.58 28.31
CA TRP A 170 -5.55 10.42 26.91
C TRP A 170 -4.24 9.64 26.77
N VAL A 171 -4.03 9.01 25.62
CA VAL A 171 -2.78 8.34 25.22
C VAL A 171 -2.33 8.93 23.90
N GLY A 172 -1.08 9.39 23.81
CA GLY A 172 -0.47 9.88 22.58
C GLY A 172 0.56 8.88 22.06
N VAL A 173 0.53 8.61 20.76
CA VAL A 173 1.41 7.66 20.07
C VAL A 173 1.97 8.30 18.81
N ALA A 174 3.28 8.21 18.61
CA ALA A 174 3.96 8.65 17.40
C ALA A 174 3.78 7.61 16.29
N GLY A 175 3.72 8.03 15.03
CA GLY A 175 3.74 7.12 13.89
C GLY A 175 5.14 6.57 13.65
N ASP A 176 5.27 5.25 13.53
CA ASP A 176 6.57 4.57 13.41
C ASP A 176 7.22 4.85 12.03
N GLU A 177 6.44 4.83 10.95
CA GLU A 177 6.88 5.17 9.58
C GLU A 177 6.62 6.64 9.19
N ALA A 178 5.88 7.37 10.02
CA ALA A 178 5.42 8.74 9.75
C ALA A 178 5.69 9.65 10.97
N PRO A 179 6.93 10.11 11.18
CA PRO A 179 7.33 10.81 12.41
C PRO A 179 6.72 12.22 12.58
N ASP A 180 6.02 12.73 11.58
CA ASP A 180 5.23 13.97 11.63
C ASP A 180 3.72 13.70 11.82
N LYS A 181 3.35 12.43 12.02
CA LYS A 181 1.97 11.97 12.22
C LYS A 181 1.88 11.33 13.59
N ASP A 182 0.91 11.79 14.37
CA ASP A 182 0.64 11.28 15.69
C ASP A 182 -0.82 10.83 15.81
N LEU A 183 -1.05 9.94 16.75
CA LEU A 183 -2.36 9.50 17.19
C LEU A 183 -2.60 9.99 18.61
N LEU A 184 -3.72 10.69 18.81
CA LEU A 184 -4.23 11.01 20.13
C LEU A 184 -5.48 10.16 20.41
N VAL A 185 -5.41 9.34 21.45
CA VAL A 185 -6.51 8.48 21.87
C VAL A 185 -7.21 9.07 23.09
N THR A 186 -8.53 9.24 23.01
CA THR A 186 -9.37 9.70 24.12
C THR A 186 -10.62 8.84 24.30
N GLY A 187 -11.34 9.00 25.42
CA GLY A 187 -12.67 8.42 25.58
C GLY A 187 -13.77 9.35 25.07
N GLY A 188 -14.96 8.82 24.84
CA GLY A 188 -16.10 9.55 24.27
C GLY A 188 -16.44 10.86 24.97
N ILE A 189 -16.39 10.88 26.30
CA ILE A 189 -16.45 12.12 27.09
C ILE A 189 -15.04 12.48 27.55
N VAL A 190 -14.39 13.34 26.76
CA VAL A 190 -13.04 13.84 27.01
C VAL A 190 -12.89 14.39 28.43
N GLY A 191 -11.84 13.96 29.14
CA GLY A 191 -11.57 14.38 30.51
C GLY A 191 -12.36 13.64 31.60
N VAL A 192 -13.36 12.84 31.21
CA VAL A 192 -14.20 12.04 32.12
C VAL A 192 -13.92 10.56 31.89
N ASP A 193 -14.09 10.10 30.66
CA ASP A 193 -13.80 8.73 30.26
C ASP A 193 -12.29 8.54 30.20
N GLN A 194 -11.84 7.37 30.66
CA GLN A 194 -10.42 7.06 30.74
C GLN A 194 -10.05 6.02 29.70
N VAL A 195 -9.00 6.25 28.93
CA VAL A 195 -8.38 5.24 28.07
C VAL A 195 -7.62 4.26 28.96
N ASN A 196 -8.02 3.00 28.95
CA ASN A 196 -7.24 1.92 29.53
C ASN A 196 -6.25 1.45 28.46
N ASN A 197 -4.95 1.66 28.70
CA ASN A 197 -3.89 1.05 27.91
C ASN A 197 -3.31 -0.09 28.75
N ASP A 198 -3.36 -1.32 28.27
CA ASP A 198 -2.78 -2.46 28.99
C ASP A 198 -1.38 -2.87 28.51
N SER A 199 -0.82 -2.07 27.60
CA SER A 199 0.42 -2.19 26.82
C SER A 199 0.23 -2.86 25.46
N ASP A 200 -0.73 -3.77 25.35
CA ASP A 200 -0.95 -4.53 24.12
C ASP A 200 -2.28 -4.10 23.45
N ASP A 201 -3.23 -3.56 24.23
CA ASP A 201 -4.50 -3.05 23.73
C ASP A 201 -5.04 -1.83 24.48
N LEU A 202 -6.11 -1.29 23.92
CA LEU A 202 -6.83 -0.11 24.33
C LEU A 202 -8.31 -0.43 24.59
N ALA A 203 -8.81 0.10 25.69
CA ALA A 203 -10.21 0.04 26.09
C ALA A 203 -10.63 1.28 26.87
N ILE A 204 -11.85 1.31 27.41
CA ILE A 204 -12.40 2.47 28.15
C ILE A 204 -12.71 2.10 29.60
N GLY A 205 -12.04 2.78 30.54
CA GLY A 205 -12.24 2.69 31.99
C GLY A 205 -11.76 1.38 32.61
N ASN A 206 -12.09 0.25 31.99
CA ASN A 206 -11.68 -1.10 32.31
C ASN A 206 -11.01 -1.75 31.07
N GLN A 207 -10.78 -3.07 31.07
CA GLN A 207 -10.13 -3.77 29.96
C GLN A 207 -11.02 -3.98 28.72
N TRP A 208 -12.23 -3.40 28.71
CA TRP A 208 -13.21 -3.62 27.66
C TRP A 208 -13.88 -2.30 27.29
N ILE A 209 -14.30 -2.21 26.02
CA ILE A 209 -15.28 -1.25 25.52
C ILE A 209 -16.65 -1.90 25.67
N ASP A 210 -17.36 -1.51 26.73
CA ASP A 210 -18.62 -2.11 27.13
C ASP A 210 -19.82 -1.64 26.26
N ALA A 211 -20.76 -2.56 26.01
CA ALA A 211 -22.05 -2.23 25.44
C ALA A 211 -22.89 -1.33 26.37
N ALA A 212 -23.92 -0.70 25.81
CA ALA A 212 -24.86 0.10 26.59
C ALA A 212 -25.49 -0.71 27.72
N LYS A 213 -25.68 -0.10 28.90
CA LYS A 213 -26.23 -0.77 30.10
C LYS A 213 -27.53 -0.10 30.53
N LEU A 214 -28.49 -0.92 30.96
CA LEU A 214 -29.73 -0.48 31.60
C LEU A 214 -29.84 -1.15 32.97
N ASP A 215 -29.67 -0.37 34.04
CA ASP A 215 -29.71 -0.90 35.40
C ASP A 215 -31.13 -1.25 35.87
N SER A 216 -31.25 -1.95 37.00
CA SER A 216 -32.55 -2.34 37.59
C SER A 216 -33.47 -1.17 38.01
N ARG A 217 -33.01 0.08 37.87
CA ARG A 217 -33.75 1.32 38.15
C ARG A 217 -33.99 2.13 36.87
N ASP A 218 -33.86 1.50 35.70
CA ASP A 218 -34.02 2.11 34.38
C ASP A 218 -33.02 3.25 34.09
N ASN A 219 -31.87 3.28 34.78
CA ASN A 219 -30.80 4.21 34.43
C ASN A 219 -30.05 3.66 33.22
N PHE A 220 -30.07 4.44 32.14
CA PHE A 220 -29.36 4.13 30.91
C PHE A 220 -27.93 4.70 30.96
N THR A 221 -26.95 3.82 30.73
CA THR A 221 -25.58 4.18 30.42
C THR A 221 -25.35 3.88 28.94
N PRO A 222 -24.94 4.85 28.11
CA PRO A 222 -24.62 4.59 26.72
C PRO A 222 -23.47 3.59 26.59
N ALA A 223 -23.29 3.03 25.40
CA ALA A 223 -22.10 2.24 25.09
C ALA A 223 -20.85 3.11 25.27
N GLU A 224 -19.75 2.50 25.70
CA GLU A 224 -18.48 3.19 25.78
C GLU A 224 -17.97 3.51 24.36
N ILE A 225 -17.28 4.65 24.24
CA ILE A 225 -16.72 5.14 22.99
C ILE A 225 -15.23 5.41 23.22
N ILE A 226 -14.41 4.94 22.30
CA ILE A 226 -13.01 5.35 22.17
C ILE A 226 -12.86 6.21 20.91
N ARG A 227 -12.08 7.27 21.02
CA ARG A 227 -11.80 8.24 19.96
C ARG A 227 -10.35 8.11 19.53
N LEU A 228 -10.15 8.04 18.23
CA LEU A 228 -8.84 8.03 17.57
C LEU A 228 -8.72 9.32 16.78
N ASP A 229 -7.97 10.29 17.28
CA ASP A 229 -7.73 11.60 16.66
C ASP A 229 -6.38 11.58 15.91
N PHE A 230 -6.41 11.86 14.61
CA PHE A 230 -5.23 11.91 13.75
C PHE A 230 -4.67 13.33 13.70
N VAL A 231 -3.51 13.55 14.31
CA VAL A 231 -3.02 14.87 14.68
C VAL A 231 -1.51 15.01 14.51
N ASN A 232 -1.00 16.22 14.31
CA ASN A 232 0.43 16.49 14.29
C ASN A 232 0.85 17.27 15.55
N LEU A 233 1.02 16.55 16.66
CA LEU A 233 1.32 17.10 17.99
C LEU A 233 2.83 17.13 18.29
N GLY A 234 3.66 16.54 17.43
CA GLY A 234 5.09 16.35 17.67
C GLY A 234 5.36 15.41 18.84
N ILE A 235 4.62 14.29 18.92
CA ILE A 235 4.83 13.30 19.99
C ILE A 235 6.18 12.58 19.72
N ASP A 236 7.25 13.04 20.35
CA ASP A 236 8.58 12.41 20.23
C ASP A 236 8.69 11.07 20.99
N ALA A 237 7.77 10.82 21.92
CA ALA A 237 7.72 9.60 22.73
C ALA A 237 6.29 9.32 23.20
N ASN A 238 5.82 8.09 22.94
CA ASN A 238 4.49 7.63 23.32
C ASN A 238 4.24 7.88 24.82
N THR A 239 3.09 8.46 25.14
CA THR A 239 2.81 8.99 26.49
C THR A 239 1.34 8.82 26.87
N GLY A 240 1.07 8.20 28.02
CA GLY A 240 -0.24 8.29 28.67
C GLY A 240 -0.26 9.36 29.76
N SER A 241 -1.28 10.24 29.77
CA SER A 241 -1.46 11.23 30.85
C SER A 241 -2.76 11.09 31.59
N ARG A 242 -2.72 11.31 32.91
CA ARG A 242 -3.89 11.34 33.81
C ARG A 242 -4.43 12.74 34.03
N THR A 243 -3.89 13.72 33.29
CA THR A 243 -4.29 15.12 33.33
C THR A 243 -4.64 15.54 31.93
N LEU A 244 -5.75 16.25 31.79
CA LEU A 244 -6.23 16.69 30.48
C LEU A 244 -5.32 17.73 29.81
N ALA A 245 -4.61 18.53 30.60
CA ALA A 245 -3.67 19.55 30.12
C ALA A 245 -2.23 19.07 30.28
N THR A 246 -1.67 18.39 29.25
CA THR A 246 -0.22 18.17 29.11
C THR A 246 0.13 17.61 27.72
N ILE A 247 0.31 18.43 26.70
CA ILE A 247 1.26 18.11 25.62
C ILE A 247 2.31 19.21 25.66
N ASP A 248 3.58 18.82 25.74
CA ASP A 248 4.71 19.76 25.81
C ASP A 248 5.01 20.30 24.40
N ASP A 249 4.23 21.30 23.99
CA ASP A 249 4.36 22.04 22.71
C ASP A 249 5.58 22.99 22.69
N THR A 250 6.68 22.63 23.35
CA THR A 250 7.91 23.45 23.23
C THR A 250 8.69 23.16 21.95
N LEU A 251 8.28 22.14 21.17
CA LEU A 251 8.91 21.71 19.92
C LEU A 251 7.92 21.30 18.80
N ALA A 252 6.59 21.32 19.01
CA ALA A 252 5.66 20.87 17.97
C ALA A 252 5.69 21.83 16.76
N PRO A 253 5.40 21.35 15.54
CA PRO A 253 5.23 22.23 14.40
C PRO A 253 4.05 23.17 14.66
N ASP A 254 4.29 24.49 14.60
CA ASP A 254 3.22 25.50 14.66
C ASP A 254 2.67 25.74 13.23
N PRO A 255 1.36 25.53 12.98
CA PRO A 255 0.34 25.05 13.91
C PRO A 255 0.22 23.52 13.98
N VAL A 256 -0.06 23.02 15.19
CA VAL A 256 -0.58 21.67 15.43
C VAL A 256 -1.97 21.61 14.81
N THR A 257 -2.24 20.59 14.00
CA THR A 257 -3.53 20.42 13.32
C THR A 257 -3.98 18.97 13.38
N HIS A 258 -5.28 18.77 13.19
CA HIS A 258 -5.75 17.50 12.67
C HIS A 258 -5.17 17.29 11.27
N TYR A 259 -5.00 16.04 10.86
CA TYR A 259 -4.70 15.72 9.47
C TYR A 259 -5.66 14.65 8.97
N ASP A 260 -6.07 14.81 7.73
CA ASP A 260 -7.01 13.87 7.14
C ASP A 260 -6.29 12.58 6.80
N VAL A 261 -6.95 11.49 7.16
CA VAL A 261 -6.63 10.13 6.77
C VAL A 261 -7.78 9.60 5.95
N ASN A 262 -7.50 8.58 5.15
CA ASN A 262 -8.56 7.77 4.60
C ASN A 262 -8.15 6.32 4.76
N ASN A 263 -9.12 5.42 4.74
CA ASN A 263 -8.85 4.01 5.00
C ASN A 263 -8.04 3.82 6.31
N ALA A 264 -8.50 4.46 7.38
CA ALA A 264 -7.93 4.22 8.70
C ALA A 264 -8.74 3.16 9.43
N GLY A 265 -8.06 2.42 10.30
CA GLY A 265 -8.60 1.23 10.90
C GLY A 265 -7.96 0.87 12.23
N PHE A 266 -8.42 -0.25 12.77
CA PHE A 266 -7.94 -0.82 14.01
C PHE A 266 -8.14 -2.32 14.02
N THR A 267 -7.41 -2.98 14.91
CA THR A 267 -7.50 -4.42 15.15
C THR A 267 -8.33 -4.72 16.40
N ILE A 268 -9.20 -5.73 16.33
CA ILE A 268 -9.85 -6.31 17.51
C ILE A 268 -8.84 -7.21 18.22
N MET A 269 -8.20 -6.68 19.26
CA MET A 269 -7.11 -7.37 19.95
C MET A 269 -7.63 -8.54 20.78
N GLN A 270 -8.78 -8.36 21.44
CA GLN A 270 -9.42 -9.40 22.23
C GLN A 270 -10.92 -9.14 22.38
N THR A 271 -11.67 -10.22 22.56
CA THR A 271 -13.09 -10.17 22.91
C THR A 271 -13.36 -10.82 24.27
N GLN A 272 -14.26 -10.21 25.03
CA GLN A 272 -14.67 -10.70 26.33
C GLN A 272 -15.32 -12.07 26.16
N ALA A 273 -14.80 -13.06 26.89
CA ALA A 273 -15.20 -14.47 26.81
C ALA A 273 -14.98 -15.14 25.43
N GLY A 274 -14.20 -14.54 24.53
CA GLY A 274 -13.89 -15.09 23.21
C GLY A 274 -15.10 -15.22 22.30
N ARG A 275 -16.04 -14.27 22.40
CA ARG A 275 -17.27 -14.23 21.60
C ARG A 275 -17.16 -13.12 20.56
N PRO A 276 -17.67 -13.31 19.32
CA PRO A 276 -17.69 -12.24 18.34
C PRO A 276 -18.47 -11.03 18.85
N VAL A 277 -18.10 -9.85 18.37
CA VAL A 277 -18.70 -8.57 18.76
C VAL A 277 -19.16 -7.78 17.54
N ASP A 278 -20.23 -7.01 17.72
CA ASP A 278 -20.67 -5.99 16.79
C ASP A 278 -20.09 -4.62 17.19
N VAL A 279 -19.47 -3.92 16.24
CA VAL A 279 -18.75 -2.66 16.46
C VAL A 279 -19.37 -1.55 15.62
N ARG A 280 -19.65 -0.40 16.23
CA ARG A 280 -20.16 0.78 15.55
C ARG A 280 -19.05 1.80 15.36
N ILE A 281 -18.90 2.30 14.14
CA ILE A 281 -17.81 3.18 13.73
C ILE A 281 -18.40 4.43 13.07
N SER A 282 -17.95 5.61 13.49
CA SER A 282 -18.23 6.89 12.84
C SER A 282 -16.91 7.52 12.41
N ALA A 283 -16.88 8.09 11.21
CA ALA A 283 -15.79 8.92 10.71
C ALA A 283 -16.18 10.39 10.87
N ILE A 284 -15.28 11.23 11.34
CA ILE A 284 -15.57 12.61 11.70
C ILE A 284 -14.47 13.54 11.19
N ASP A 285 -14.89 14.67 10.63
CA ASP A 285 -14.10 15.84 10.34
C ASP A 285 -14.21 16.83 11.50
N GLU A 286 -13.15 16.86 12.31
CA GLU A 286 -12.96 17.87 13.32
C GLU A 286 -12.59 19.21 12.69
N THR A 287 -13.53 20.14 12.79
CA THR A 287 -13.34 21.49 12.25
C THR A 287 -12.48 22.39 13.13
N SER A 288 -12.15 21.94 14.36
CA SER A 288 -11.28 22.65 15.29
C SER A 288 -9.98 21.88 15.51
N ASP A 289 -8.87 22.49 15.16
CA ASP A 289 -7.53 21.94 15.43
C ASP A 289 -7.23 21.90 16.94
N ILE A 290 -6.37 20.96 17.34
CA ILE A 290 -5.77 20.96 18.67
C ILE A 290 -4.76 22.10 18.73
N SER A 291 -5.09 23.19 19.42
CA SER A 291 -4.30 24.42 19.45
C SER A 291 -3.70 24.66 20.85
N GLY A 292 -2.38 24.64 20.94
CA GLY A 292 -1.63 24.95 22.17
C GLY A 292 -1.75 23.87 23.25
N THR A 293 -1.72 24.27 24.53
CA THR A 293 -1.58 23.33 25.66
C THR A 293 -2.91 22.83 26.25
N ASP A 294 -4.06 23.24 25.70
CA ASP A 294 -5.40 22.98 26.26
C ASP A 294 -6.25 22.04 25.39
N ILE A 295 -5.74 20.81 25.24
CA ILE A 295 -6.39 19.67 24.56
C ILE A 295 -7.86 19.51 24.97
N ALA A 296 -8.19 19.85 26.23
CA ALA A 296 -9.55 19.83 26.74
C ALA A 296 -10.51 20.68 25.91
N ALA A 297 -10.10 21.93 25.64
CA ALA A 297 -10.95 22.91 24.99
C ALA A 297 -11.12 22.57 23.52
N ASP A 298 -10.05 22.15 22.87
CA ASP A 298 -10.06 21.86 21.44
C ASP A 298 -10.93 20.63 21.14
N LEU A 299 -10.79 19.55 21.92
CA LEU A 299 -11.58 18.33 21.73
C LEU A 299 -13.07 18.44 22.19
N THR A 300 -13.48 19.53 22.85
CA THR A 300 -14.86 19.66 23.41
C THR A 300 -15.67 20.83 22.86
N THR A 301 -15.08 21.69 22.02
CA THR A 301 -15.75 22.90 21.51
C THR A 301 -16.04 22.89 20.01
N SER A 302 -15.60 21.85 19.31
CA SER A 302 -15.70 21.72 17.85
C SER A 302 -17.10 21.28 17.40
N PRO A 303 -17.68 21.88 16.34
CA PRO A 303 -18.76 21.25 15.61
C PRO A 303 -18.18 20.06 14.83
N GLU A 304 -18.42 18.85 15.34
CA GLU A 304 -18.10 17.58 14.69
C GLU A 304 -18.97 17.46 13.41
N GLU A 305 -18.34 17.39 12.23
CA GLU A 305 -19.03 17.03 10.98
C GLU A 305 -18.83 15.54 10.77
N ILE A 306 -19.93 14.78 10.74
CA ILE A 306 -19.85 13.33 10.55
C ILE A 306 -19.75 13.05 9.05
N ASP A 307 -18.68 12.38 8.65
CA ASP A 307 -18.45 12.00 7.27
C ASP A 307 -19.17 10.71 6.94
N GLN A 308 -19.72 10.69 5.72
CA GLN A 308 -20.32 9.48 5.21
C GLN A 308 -19.21 8.48 4.89
N ILE A 309 -19.12 7.42 5.68
CA ILE A 309 -18.34 6.23 5.32
C ILE A 309 -18.92 5.69 4.00
N VAL A 310 -18.06 5.46 3.01
CA VAL A 310 -18.39 4.94 1.68
C VAL A 310 -17.83 3.55 1.41
N GLN A 311 -16.86 3.11 2.21
CA GLN A 311 -16.23 1.79 2.10
C GLN A 311 -15.88 1.26 3.50
N VAL A 312 -16.09 -0.05 3.69
CA VAL A 312 -15.55 -0.79 4.84
C VAL A 312 -14.72 -1.96 4.30
N THR A 313 -13.48 -2.06 4.77
CA THR A 313 -12.62 -3.21 4.50
C THR A 313 -12.46 -4.01 5.80
N ILE A 314 -12.69 -5.32 5.73
CA ILE A 314 -12.56 -6.22 6.87
C ILE A 314 -11.55 -7.30 6.49
N ILE A 315 -10.61 -7.56 7.38
CA ILE A 315 -9.61 -8.61 7.21
C ILE A 315 -9.80 -9.57 8.38
N THR A 316 -10.28 -10.78 8.08
CA THR A 316 -10.60 -11.76 9.11
C THR A 316 -9.65 -12.93 9.08
N ASN A 317 -9.32 -13.48 10.25
CA ASN A 317 -8.56 -14.71 10.35
C ASN A 317 -9.49 -15.92 10.43
N SER A 318 -9.27 -16.93 9.60
CA SER A 318 -10.08 -18.14 9.64
C SER A 318 -9.81 -18.94 10.92
N LEU A 319 -10.85 -19.26 11.69
CA LEU A 319 -10.78 -20.21 12.82
C LEU A 319 -10.12 -21.56 12.46
N THR A 320 -10.13 -21.93 11.18
CA THR A 320 -9.57 -23.20 10.68
C THR A 320 -8.23 -23.07 9.99
N ASP A 321 -7.83 -21.85 9.65
CA ASP A 321 -6.55 -21.52 9.04
C ASP A 321 -6.05 -20.22 9.68
N PRO A 322 -5.35 -20.30 10.83
CA PRO A 322 -4.91 -19.13 11.59
C PRO A 322 -3.88 -18.28 10.82
N ASP A 323 -3.36 -18.79 9.71
CA ASP A 323 -2.43 -18.11 8.80
C ASP A 323 -3.14 -17.64 7.51
N GLY A 324 -4.44 -17.94 7.36
CA GLY A 324 -5.25 -17.61 6.18
C GLY A 324 -6.13 -16.40 6.44
N GLU A 325 -5.61 -15.21 6.15
CA GLU A 325 -6.40 -13.97 6.15
C GLU A 325 -7.43 -14.00 5.00
N THR A 326 -8.64 -13.52 5.27
CA THR A 326 -9.66 -13.29 4.25
C THR A 326 -10.01 -11.81 4.21
N TYR A 327 -9.82 -11.21 3.03
CA TYR A 327 -10.15 -9.83 2.77
C TYR A 327 -11.58 -9.71 2.25
N PHE A 328 -12.35 -8.84 2.88
CA PHE A 328 -13.67 -8.42 2.44
C PHE A 328 -13.66 -6.92 2.22
N ARG A 329 -13.98 -6.50 1.00
CA ARG A 329 -14.36 -5.11 0.72
C ARG A 329 -15.88 -5.07 0.60
N GLU A 330 -16.50 -4.22 1.39
CA GLU A 330 -17.95 -4.09 1.43
C GLU A 330 -18.33 -2.62 1.21
N ASP A 331 -19.14 -2.38 0.17
CA ASP A 331 -19.60 -1.03 -0.23
C ASP A 331 -21.15 -0.90 -0.11
N GLY A 332 -21.81 -1.82 0.61
CA GLY A 332 -23.27 -1.84 0.75
C GLY A 332 -23.81 -2.76 1.84
N ASN A 333 -25.12 -2.69 2.10
CA ASN A 333 -25.77 -3.47 3.15
C ASN A 333 -25.68 -4.98 2.89
N ASN A 334 -25.05 -5.70 3.80
CA ASN A 334 -24.88 -7.15 3.74
C ASN A 334 -24.99 -7.74 5.17
N THR A 335 -24.48 -8.95 5.39
CA THR A 335 -24.50 -9.61 6.71
C THR A 335 -23.39 -9.16 7.66
N TRP A 336 -22.33 -8.57 7.14
CA TRP A 336 -21.14 -8.09 7.85
C TRP A 336 -21.21 -6.61 8.17
N VAL A 337 -21.89 -5.79 7.38
CA VAL A 337 -21.96 -4.34 7.53
C VAL A 337 -23.39 -3.85 7.38
N THR A 338 -23.87 -3.17 8.41
CA THR A 338 -25.09 -2.36 8.38
C THR A 338 -24.72 -0.90 8.21
N TRP A 339 -25.17 -0.28 7.11
CA TRP A 339 -24.95 1.12 6.80
C TRP A 339 -26.09 1.95 7.36
N LEU A 340 -25.75 2.93 8.20
CA LEU A 340 -26.67 3.91 8.78
C LEU A 340 -26.42 5.28 8.14
N GLU A 341 -27.18 6.30 8.56
CA GLU A 341 -27.09 7.64 7.96
C GLU A 341 -25.72 8.30 8.22
N ASN A 342 -25.14 8.05 9.40
CA ASN A 342 -23.95 8.74 9.91
C ASN A 342 -22.82 7.77 10.31
N ASP A 343 -23.08 6.47 10.32
CA ASP A 343 -22.13 5.48 10.84
C ASP A 343 -22.39 4.11 10.23
N VAL A 344 -21.48 3.18 10.51
CA VAL A 344 -21.61 1.78 10.14
C VAL A 344 -21.58 0.91 11.38
N ILE A 345 -22.26 -0.24 11.32
CA ILE A 345 -22.07 -1.33 12.27
C ILE A 345 -21.44 -2.49 11.52
N VAL A 346 -20.26 -2.91 11.97
CA VAL A 346 -19.56 -4.10 11.49
C VAL A 346 -19.83 -5.25 12.45
N HIS A 347 -20.31 -6.36 11.91
CA HIS A 347 -20.87 -7.47 12.67
C HIS A 347 -19.92 -8.66 12.77
N ASN A 348 -20.03 -9.40 13.86
CA ASN A 348 -19.34 -10.67 14.11
C ASN A 348 -17.81 -10.60 14.04
N LEU A 349 -17.21 -9.52 14.55
CA LEU A 349 -15.77 -9.38 14.58
C LEU A 349 -15.15 -10.23 15.69
N GLU A 350 -14.07 -10.91 15.38
CA GLU A 350 -13.36 -11.81 16.28
C GLU A 350 -12.05 -11.19 16.78
N GLY A 351 -11.67 -11.56 18.01
CA GLY A 351 -10.45 -11.12 18.66
C GLY A 351 -9.77 -12.27 19.37
N ALA A 352 -8.54 -12.05 19.83
CA ALA A 352 -7.68 -13.15 20.27
C ALA A 352 -8.32 -13.89 21.43
N THR A 353 -8.21 -15.22 21.40
CA THR A 353 -8.68 -16.09 22.49
C THR A 353 -7.50 -16.89 23.05
N PRO A 354 -7.61 -17.46 24.27
CA PRO A 354 -6.54 -18.27 24.85
C PRO A 354 -6.09 -19.46 23.98
N ASN A 355 -6.91 -19.91 23.03
CA ASN A 355 -6.61 -21.03 22.14
C ASN A 355 -6.29 -20.59 20.70
N LEU A 356 -6.59 -19.34 20.34
CA LEU A 356 -6.39 -18.76 19.02
C LEU A 356 -5.83 -17.35 19.20
N PRO A 357 -4.53 -17.20 19.53
CA PRO A 357 -3.93 -15.89 19.83
C PRO A 357 -3.78 -14.99 18.60
N ASN A 358 -3.82 -15.60 17.40
CA ASN A 358 -3.71 -14.90 16.11
C ASN A 358 -5.08 -14.50 15.55
N LEU A 359 -6.19 -14.88 16.20
CA LEU A 359 -7.52 -14.51 15.73
C LEU A 359 -7.75 -13.03 16.03
N ARG A 360 -7.50 -12.15 15.07
CA ARG A 360 -7.60 -10.71 15.23
C ARG A 360 -8.17 -10.13 13.96
N ASP A 361 -9.44 -9.77 13.98
CA ASP A 361 -10.05 -9.13 12.83
C ASP A 361 -9.65 -7.66 12.79
N ARG A 362 -9.38 -7.17 11.59
CA ARG A 362 -9.00 -5.79 11.32
C ARG A 362 -10.08 -5.11 10.51
N ILE A 363 -10.34 -3.85 10.80
CA ILE A 363 -11.41 -3.08 10.16
C ILE A 363 -10.86 -1.73 9.74
N PHE A 364 -11.08 -1.37 8.49
CA PHE A 364 -10.73 -0.07 7.92
C PHE A 364 -11.99 0.56 7.34
N VAL A 365 -12.10 1.87 7.47
CA VAL A 365 -13.21 2.65 6.91
C VAL A 365 -12.67 3.78 6.06
N SER A 366 -13.39 4.09 4.98
CA SER A 366 -13.05 5.19 4.09
C SER A 366 -14.25 6.09 3.81
N THR A 367 -13.99 7.38 3.60
CA THR A 367 -14.96 8.41 3.18
C THR A 367 -14.58 8.93 1.78
N GLU A 368 -15.37 9.85 1.21
CA GLU A 368 -15.12 10.40 -0.13
C GLU A 368 -13.85 11.26 -0.18
N ASP A 369 -13.56 12.00 0.89
CA ASP A 369 -12.52 13.02 0.99
C ASP A 369 -11.54 12.84 2.16
N GLY A 370 -11.73 11.81 2.98
CA GLY A 370 -10.96 11.59 4.20
C GLY A 370 -11.74 11.96 5.47
N PHE A 371 -11.12 11.76 6.61
CA PHE A 371 -11.61 12.14 7.93
C PHE A 371 -10.41 12.29 8.86
N ASN A 372 -10.56 12.93 10.01
CA ASN A 372 -9.46 13.11 10.96
C ASN A 372 -9.75 12.61 12.38
N ARG A 373 -10.93 12.02 12.60
CA ARG A 373 -11.25 11.24 13.79
C ARG A 373 -12.06 9.98 13.46
N LEU A 374 -11.78 8.89 14.19
CA LEU A 374 -12.71 7.77 14.34
C LEU A 374 -13.31 7.70 15.73
N GLU A 375 -14.62 7.50 15.80
CA GLU A 375 -15.30 7.07 17.03
C GLU A 375 -15.71 5.60 16.92
N ILE A 376 -15.27 4.80 17.89
CA ILE A 376 -15.49 3.36 17.92
C ILE A 376 -16.26 3.02 19.19
N SER A 377 -17.38 2.32 19.04
CA SER A 377 -18.25 1.96 20.16
C SER A 377 -18.81 0.56 20.02
N ASN A 378 -19.25 0.00 21.14
CA ASN A 378 -19.85 -1.32 21.16
C ASN A 378 -21.32 -1.27 20.70
N ALA A 379 -21.64 -1.98 19.62
CA ALA A 379 -22.94 -1.99 18.96
C ALA A 379 -23.87 -3.12 19.45
N GLU A 380 -23.42 -3.91 20.42
CA GLU A 380 -24.19 -5.01 20.98
C GLU A 380 -25.50 -4.55 21.61
N ALA A 381 -26.41 -5.52 21.79
CA ALA A 381 -27.66 -5.27 22.49
C ALA A 381 -27.42 -4.72 23.92
N VAL A 382 -28.32 -3.85 24.38
CA VAL A 382 -28.26 -3.30 25.75
C VAL A 382 -28.16 -4.43 26.79
N ASN A 383 -27.22 -4.30 27.72
CA ASN A 383 -26.83 -5.29 28.74
C ASN A 383 -26.14 -6.54 28.18
N SER A 384 -25.65 -6.53 26.95
CA SER A 384 -24.73 -7.57 26.48
C SER A 384 -23.47 -7.60 27.36
N GLY A 385 -22.93 -8.80 27.54
CA GLY A 385 -21.59 -9.01 28.13
C GLY A 385 -20.54 -9.28 27.07
N ASP A 386 -20.89 -9.10 25.80
CA ASP A 386 -19.95 -9.20 24.68
C ASP A 386 -19.32 -7.81 24.53
N ALA A 387 -17.99 -7.76 24.69
CA ALA A 387 -17.20 -6.53 24.76
C ALA A 387 -15.80 -6.79 24.20
N PHE A 388 -15.03 -5.75 23.90
CA PHE A 388 -13.75 -5.92 23.20
C PHE A 388 -12.72 -4.88 23.61
N ALA A 389 -11.46 -5.14 23.29
CA ALA A 389 -10.40 -4.15 23.30
C ALA A 389 -9.83 -4.05 21.89
N ILE A 390 -9.38 -2.85 21.52
CA ILE A 390 -8.80 -2.55 20.21
C ILE A 390 -7.30 -2.29 20.35
N GLY A 391 -6.59 -2.25 19.25
CA GLY A 391 -5.17 -1.90 19.20
C GLY A 391 -4.73 -1.89 17.75
N ASP A 392 -3.43 -1.72 17.52
CA ASP A 392 -2.84 -1.69 16.18
C ASP A 392 -3.67 -0.80 15.24
N VAL A 393 -3.57 0.52 15.48
CA VAL A 393 -4.30 1.50 14.69
C VAL A 393 -3.47 1.77 13.45
N GLU A 394 -4.01 1.43 12.31
CA GLU A 394 -3.31 1.59 11.04
C GLU A 394 -4.04 2.65 10.21
N VAL A 395 -3.28 3.60 9.70
CA VAL A 395 -3.72 4.41 8.57
C VAL A 395 -3.19 3.69 7.35
N GLY A 396 -4.03 2.84 6.78
CA GLY A 396 -3.70 2.22 5.53
C GLY A 396 -3.92 3.25 4.42
N ALA A 397 -3.05 3.27 3.42
CA ALA A 397 -3.60 3.37 2.07
C ALA A 397 -4.18 2.00 1.69
N ALA A 398 -5.14 1.41 2.43
CA ALA A 398 -5.40 -0.01 2.19
C ALA A 398 -5.83 -0.24 0.76
N GLY A 399 -5.23 -1.29 0.21
CA GLY A 399 -5.65 -1.85 -1.05
C GLY A 399 -5.46 -0.92 -2.24
N GLN A 400 -4.64 0.14 -2.15
CA GLN A 400 -4.20 0.81 -3.38
C GLN A 400 -2.94 0.12 -3.86
N ASP A 401 -3.12 -0.63 -4.94
CA ASP A 401 -2.00 -1.21 -5.62
C ASP A 401 -1.09 -0.09 -6.13
N ILE A 402 0.23 -0.26 -5.99
CA ILE A 402 1.17 0.60 -6.70
C ILE A 402 1.36 0.01 -8.09
N ASP A 403 0.78 0.67 -9.09
CA ASP A 403 0.98 0.31 -10.48
C ASP A 403 2.27 0.94 -11.02
N LEU A 404 3.18 0.08 -11.47
CA LEU A 404 4.45 0.44 -12.11
C LEU A 404 4.41 0.01 -13.57
N ALA A 405 4.98 0.82 -14.47
CA ALA A 405 5.06 0.47 -15.88
C ALA A 405 6.44 0.78 -16.46
N PHE A 406 7.17 -0.26 -16.88
CA PHE A 406 8.54 -0.11 -17.38
C PHE A 406 8.62 -0.23 -18.90
N ASN A 407 9.38 0.68 -19.51
CA ASN A 407 9.72 0.63 -20.93
C ASN A 407 10.88 -0.32 -21.13
N SER A 408 10.78 -1.15 -22.17
CA SER A 408 11.88 -2.00 -22.61
C SER A 408 11.94 -2.04 -24.13
N GLU A 409 13.10 -2.39 -24.65
CA GLU A 409 13.37 -2.47 -26.07
C GLU A 409 13.97 -3.82 -26.42
N ILE A 410 13.56 -4.34 -27.58
CA ILE A 410 14.19 -5.48 -28.23
C ILE A 410 15.06 -4.96 -29.38
N VAL A 411 16.31 -5.43 -29.44
CA VAL A 411 17.33 -5.06 -30.42
C VAL A 411 17.87 -6.34 -31.05
N ASP A 412 17.89 -6.37 -32.37
CA ASP A 412 18.40 -7.51 -33.13
C ASP A 412 19.89 -7.36 -33.51
N GLY A 413 20.38 -8.32 -34.27
CA GLY A 413 21.76 -8.62 -34.62
C GLY A 413 22.45 -7.52 -35.43
N ASP A 414 21.72 -6.78 -36.25
CA ASP A 414 22.26 -5.65 -37.01
C ASP A 414 21.87 -4.26 -36.45
N GLY A 415 21.05 -4.25 -35.40
CA GLY A 415 20.81 -3.10 -34.53
C GLY A 415 19.48 -2.40 -34.78
N ASP A 416 18.60 -3.02 -35.55
CA ASP A 416 17.21 -2.64 -35.60
C ASP A 416 16.56 -2.89 -34.23
N ALA A 417 15.70 -1.96 -33.85
CA ALA A 417 15.14 -1.93 -32.51
C ALA A 417 13.64 -1.67 -32.54
N ASN A 418 12.93 -2.26 -31.59
CA ASN A 418 11.50 -2.08 -31.42
C ASN A 418 11.15 -1.97 -29.94
N SER A 419 10.24 -1.05 -29.62
CA SER A 419 9.71 -0.95 -28.26
C SER A 419 8.91 -2.21 -27.96
N ILE A 420 9.20 -2.78 -26.80
CA ILE A 420 8.32 -3.72 -26.15
C ILE A 420 7.19 -2.88 -25.53
N GLY A 421 5.97 -3.41 -25.49
CA GLY A 421 4.92 -2.77 -24.69
C GLY A 421 5.34 -2.61 -23.21
N LEU A 422 4.58 -1.85 -22.44
CA LEU A 422 4.90 -1.64 -21.02
C LEU A 422 4.89 -2.98 -20.26
N ILE A 423 5.95 -3.23 -19.49
CA ILE A 423 5.93 -4.27 -18.46
C ILE A 423 5.22 -3.68 -17.25
N GLY A 424 3.91 -3.91 -17.17
CA GLY A 424 3.08 -3.47 -16.04
C GLY A 424 3.25 -4.41 -14.85
N ILE A 425 3.55 -3.87 -13.68
CA ILE A 425 3.59 -4.59 -12.40
C ILE A 425 2.69 -3.88 -11.40
N THR A 426 1.74 -4.61 -10.83
CA THR A 426 0.87 -4.15 -9.75
C THR A 426 1.44 -4.67 -8.43
N LEU A 427 1.94 -3.77 -7.58
CA LEU A 427 2.34 -4.11 -6.21
C LEU A 427 1.10 -4.05 -5.31
N ASN A 428 0.58 -5.20 -4.92
CA ASN A 428 -0.51 -5.26 -3.95
C ASN A 428 0.06 -4.94 -2.57
N PRO A 429 -0.66 -4.22 -1.71
CA PRO A 429 -0.19 -3.93 -0.36
C PRO A 429 0.19 -5.21 0.39
N GLU A 430 1.20 -5.09 1.24
CA GLU A 430 1.57 -6.16 2.17
C GLU A 430 0.36 -6.43 3.07
N ALA A 431 -0.12 -7.67 3.07
CA ALA A 431 -0.98 -8.11 4.14
C ALA A 431 -0.19 -7.92 5.43
N ILE A 432 -0.67 -7.15 6.41
CA ILE A 432 0.01 -7.06 7.71
C ILE A 432 0.11 -8.48 8.28
N VAL A 433 1.28 -9.07 8.12
CA VAL A 433 1.64 -10.32 8.74
C VAL A 433 2.11 -9.97 10.14
N GLY A 434 1.30 -10.34 11.14
CA GLY A 434 1.72 -10.39 12.54
C GLY A 434 2.76 -11.47 12.80
#